data_AF-A0A4Z0GZL1-F1
#
_entry.id   AF-A0A4Z0GZL1-F1
#
_cell.length_a   1.000
_cell.length_b   1.000
_cell.length_c   1.000
_cell.angle_alpha   90.00
_cell.angle_beta   90.00
_cell.angle_gamma   90.00
#
_symmetry.space_group_name_H-M   'P 1'
#
loop_
_entity.id
_entity.type
_entity.pdbx_description
1 polymer ?
#
loop_
_entity_poly.entity_id
_entity_poly.type
_entity_poly.pdbx_seq_one_letter_code
_entity_poly.pdbx_strand_id
1 'polypeptide(L)' 'MGRDEHHHSKGKKKYKLPQTPEHQKHPGIDVEFSEQIADQDDFEALERSKEADERAHKREQEQMRRNR' A
#
# COMPACT_ATOMS: atom_id res chain seq x y z
N MET A 1 12.22 26.39 20.58
CA MET A 1 10.79 26.07 20.45
C MET A 1 10.61 24.63 20.90
N GLY A 2 10.04 24.43 22.08
CA GLY A 2 9.92 23.13 22.73
C GLY A 2 8.89 22.25 22.02
N ARG A 3 9.25 21.00 21.77
CA ARG A 3 8.37 19.99 21.19
C ARG A 3 7.31 19.66 22.24
N ASP A 4 6.06 19.96 21.90
CA ASP A 4 4.90 19.70 22.74
C ASP A 4 4.74 18.19 23.01
N GLU A 5 4.94 17.79 24.27
CA GLU A 5 4.82 16.41 24.80
C GLU A 5 3.41 16.13 25.37
N HIS A 6 2.38 16.90 25.02
CA HIS A 6 1.04 16.74 25.59
C HIS A 6 0.19 15.63 24.96
N HIS A 7 0.78 14.73 24.17
CA HIS A 7 0.08 13.60 23.53
C HIS A 7 0.18 12.28 24.30
N HIS A 8 0.45 12.30 25.61
CA HIS A 8 0.40 11.12 26.46
C HIS A 8 -1.04 10.59 26.60
N SER A 9 -1.27 9.45 25.98
CA SER A 9 -2.54 8.80 25.67
C SER A 9 -3.24 8.15 26.87
N LYS A 10 -3.82 8.93 27.78
CA LYS A 10 -4.73 8.41 28.83
C LYS A 10 -6.20 8.42 28.40
N GLY A 11 -6.55 7.65 27.36
CA GLY A 11 -7.97 7.52 26.99
C GLY A 11 -8.28 7.04 25.57
N LYS A 12 -7.27 6.78 24.73
CA LYS A 12 -7.52 6.20 23.40
C LYS A 12 -7.94 4.74 23.61
N LYS A 13 -9.25 4.47 23.58
CA LYS A 13 -9.79 3.11 23.48
C LYS A 13 -9.05 2.43 22.33
N LYS A 14 -8.20 1.44 22.66
CA LYS A 14 -7.26 0.74 21.75
C LYS A 14 -7.95 -0.19 20.74
N TYR A 15 -9.25 0.00 20.50
CA TYR A 15 -9.87 -0.62 19.35
C TYR A 15 -9.40 0.19 18.14
N LYS A 16 -8.25 -0.19 17.57
CA LYS A 16 -7.89 0.24 16.22
C LYS A 16 -9.04 -0.25 15.35
N LEU A 17 -10.00 0.64 15.08
CA LEU A 17 -11.04 0.37 14.10
C LEU A 17 -10.28 -0.06 12.84
N PRO A 18 -10.48 -1.30 12.36
CA PRO A 18 -9.78 -1.74 11.18
C PRO A 18 -10.13 -0.77 10.05
N GLN A 19 -9.14 -0.48 9.20
CA GLN A 19 -9.35 0.40 8.05
C GLN A 19 -10.47 -0.13 7.14
N THR A 20 -10.70 -1.45 7.16
CA THR A 20 -11.79 -2.15 6.48
C THR A 20 -12.75 -2.82 7.47
N PRO A 21 -14.08 -2.61 7.33
CA PRO A 21 -15.09 -3.31 8.10
C PRO A 21 -15.01 -4.84 7.93
N GLU A 22 -15.44 -5.61 8.94
CA GLU A 22 -15.27 -7.07 8.92
C GLU A 22 -15.97 -7.78 7.76
N HIS A 23 -17.14 -7.29 7.35
CA HIS A 23 -17.92 -7.83 6.22
C HIS A 23 -17.33 -7.48 4.84
N GLN A 24 -16.32 -6.61 4.79
CA GLN A 24 -15.59 -6.26 3.56
C GLN A 24 -14.19 -6.90 3.54
N LYS A 25 -13.87 -7.73 4.53
CA LYS A 25 -12.63 -8.51 4.52
C LYS A 25 -12.82 -9.70 3.61
N HIS A 26 -12.13 -9.69 2.49
CA HIS A 26 -12.05 -10.85 1.62
C HIS A 26 -11.04 -11.85 2.21
N PRO A 27 -11.33 -13.16 2.23
CA PRO A 27 -10.32 -14.16 2.52
C PRO A 27 -9.19 -14.00 1.50
N GLY A 28 -7.95 -13.93 1.96
CA GLY A 28 -6.78 -13.88 1.09
C GLY A 28 -6.63 -15.23 0.40
N ILE A 29 -7.27 -15.38 -0.75
CA ILE A 29 -7.13 -16.56 -1.60
C ILE A 29 -6.02 -16.23 -2.59
N ASP A 30 -4.94 -17.00 -2.52
CA ASP A 30 -3.86 -16.92 -3.49
C ASP A 30 -4.31 -17.67 -4.75
N VAL A 31 -4.61 -16.93 -5.82
CA VAL A 31 -4.99 -17.49 -7.14
C VAL A 31 -3.89 -17.15 -8.13
N GLU A 32 -3.37 -18.15 -8.85
CA GLU A 32 -2.36 -17.89 -9.87
C GLU A 32 -2.94 -17.21 -11.12
N PHE A 33 -2.19 -16.27 -11.69
CA PHE A 33 -2.55 -15.63 -12.95
C PHE A 33 -2.55 -16.66 -14.09
N SER A 34 -3.60 -16.66 -14.91
CA SER A 34 -3.63 -17.42 -16.16
C SER A 34 -4.32 -16.64 -17.27
N GLU A 35 -3.64 -16.50 -18.41
CA GLU A 35 -4.07 -15.65 -19.53
C GLU A 35 -5.41 -16.07 -20.13
N GLN A 36 -5.80 -17.34 -20.00
CA GLN A 36 -7.01 -17.88 -20.61
C GLN A 36 -8.30 -17.51 -19.87
N ILE A 37 -8.19 -17.16 -18.59
CA ILE A 37 -9.33 -16.75 -17.74
C ILE A 37 -9.22 -15.28 -17.33
N ALA A 38 -8.08 -14.64 -17.59
CA ALA A 38 -7.84 -13.25 -17.24
C ALA A 38 -8.82 -12.34 -17.97
N ASP A 39 -9.41 -11.42 -17.22
CA ASP A 39 -10.28 -10.40 -17.76
C ASP A 39 -9.51 -9.10 -18.07
N GLN A 40 -10.24 -8.09 -18.55
CA GLN A 40 -9.64 -6.79 -18.87
C GLN A 40 -9.03 -6.11 -17.63
N ASP A 41 -9.64 -6.28 -16.46
CA ASP A 41 -9.19 -5.65 -15.22
C ASP A 41 -7.85 -6.25 -14.76
N ASP A 42 -7.65 -7.56 -14.97
CA ASP A 42 -6.38 -8.24 -14.70
C ASP A 42 -5.24 -7.66 -15.54
N PHE A 43 -5.47 -7.41 -16.84
CA PHE A 43 -4.47 -6.80 -17.71
C PHE A 43 -4.16 -5.35 -17.31
N GLU A 44 -5.18 -4.57 -16.98
CA GLU A 44 -4.99 -3.20 -16.47
C GLU A 44 -4.22 -3.17 -15.15
N ALA A 45 -4.45 -4.15 -14.27
CA ALA A 45 -3.71 -4.29 -13.02
C ALA A 45 -2.21 -4.56 -13.28
N LEU A 46 -1.89 -5.42 -14.25
CA LEU A 46 -0.51 -5.69 -14.65
C LEU A 46 0.18 -4.45 -15.21
N GLU A 47 -0.49 -3.70 -16.09
CA GLU A 47 0.05 -2.45 -16.63
C GLU A 47 0.29 -1.40 -15.53
N ARG A 48 -0.67 -1.24 -14.63
CA ARG A 48 -0.57 -0.32 -13.49
C ARG A 48 0.58 -0.69 -12.54
N SER A 49 0.81 -1.99 -12.32
CA SER A 49 1.92 -2.48 -11.50
C SER A 49 3.26 -2.10 -12.12
N LYS A 50 3.43 -2.37 -13.42
CA LYS A 50 4.68 -2.01 -14.15
C LYS A 50 4.97 -0.51 -14.05
N GLU A 51 3.95 0.32 -14.25
CA GLU A 51 4.11 1.78 -14.16
C GLU A 51 4.49 2.25 -12.75
N ALA A 52 3.92 1.62 -11.71
CA ALA A 52 4.25 1.91 -10.32
C ALA A 52 5.71 1.54 -9.99
N ASP A 53 6.18 0.38 -10.48
CA ASP A 53 7.55 -0.08 -10.29
C ASP A 53 8.55 0.85 -10.97
N GLU A 54 8.26 1.29 -12.20
CA GLU A 54 9.07 2.29 -12.89
C GLU A 54 9.16 3.60 -12.09
N ARG A 55 8.03 4.06 -11.54
CA ARG A 55 7.99 5.26 -10.69
C ARG A 55 8.83 5.07 -9.42
N ALA A 56 8.75 3.91 -8.79
CA ALA A 56 9.53 3.59 -7.59
C ALA A 56 11.03 3.58 -7.90
N HIS A 57 11.45 2.91 -8.96
CA HIS A 57 12.86 2.86 -9.38
C HIS A 57 13.42 4.25 -9.73
N LYS A 58 12.66 5.09 -10.43
CA LYS A 58 13.09 6.47 -10.72
C LYS A 58 13.34 7.25 -9.43
N ARG A 59 12.43 7.16 -8.46
CA ARG A 59 12.58 7.81 -7.14
C ARG A 59 13.79 7.29 -6.38
N GLU A 60 14.03 5.99 -6.42
CA GLU A 60 15.18 5.36 -5.78
C GLU A 60 16.49 5.88 -6.38
N GLN A 61 16.59 5.92 -7.71
CA GLN A 61 17.76 6.47 -8.40
C GLN A 61 17.98 7.95 -8.10
N GLU A 62 16.91 8.76 -8.07
CA GLU A 62 16.98 10.16 -7.69
C GLU A 62 17.46 10.35 -6.25
N GLN A 63 16.97 9.53 -5.32
CA GLN A 63 17.41 9.53 -3.93
C GLN A 63 18.89 9.14 -3.81
N MET A 64 19.33 8.10 -4.52
CA MET A 64 20.74 7.71 -4.55
C MET A 64 21.64 8.81 -5.14
N ARG A 65 21.18 9.50 -6.18
CA ARG A 65 21.90 10.65 -6.77
C ARG A 65 21.97 11.83 -5.82
N ARG A 66 20.90 12.09 -5.06
CA ARG A 66 20.84 13.19 -4.08
C ARG A 66 21.72 12.93 -2.85
N ASN A 67 21.96 11.66 -2.51
CA ASN A 67 22.75 11.25 -1.35
C ASN A 67 24.25 11.03 -1.67
N ARG A 68 24.71 11.31 -2.90
CA ARG A 68 26.12 11.37 -3.30
C ARG A 68 26.61 12.81 -3.32
#